data_AF-A0A231PL25-F1
#
_entry.id   AF-A0A231PL25-F1
#
_cell.length_a   1.000
_cell.length_b   1.000
_cell.length_c   1.000
_cell.angle_alpha   90.00
_cell.angle_beta   90.00
_cell.angle_gamma   90.00
#
_symmetry.space_group_name_H-M   'P 1'
#
loop_
_entity.id
_entity.type
_entity.pdbx_description
1 polymer ?
#
loop_
_entity_poly.entity_id
_entity_poly.type
_entity_poly.pdbx_seq_one_letter_code
_entity_poly.pdbx_strand_id
1 'polypeptide(L)'
;MSTDHAPLTEQQIADIDARASAATDGPWERYEKYGPDFFACTSGSYLRGVGTFNFGDGTDADADEEFVKHAVQDVRALLGEIRRLKAQRKYLITQLAKRDAESGAGDRALAEFLRGQPDEPTP
;
A
#
# COMPACT_ATOMS: atom_id res chain seq x y z
N MET A 1 -0.29 10.84 -18.58
CA MET A 1 -1.17 10.23 -17.55
C MET A 1 -0.65 10.71 -16.21
N SER A 2 -1.45 11.45 -15.44
CA SER A 2 -1.00 12.11 -14.21
C SER A 2 -0.88 11.08 -13.09
N THR A 3 0.33 10.87 -12.55
CA THR A 3 0.60 9.89 -11.47
C THR A 3 0.71 10.55 -10.10
N ASP A 4 -0.03 11.62 -9.85
CA ASP A 4 -0.11 12.20 -8.50
C ASP A 4 -1.28 11.56 -7.73
N HIS A 5 -1.09 10.32 -7.33
CA HIS A 5 -1.91 9.74 -6.27
C HIS A 5 -1.31 10.14 -4.93
N ALA A 6 -2.06 10.92 -4.15
CA ALA A 6 -1.72 11.21 -2.77
C ALA A 6 -1.47 9.90 -2.00
N PRO A 7 -0.52 9.88 -1.03
CA PRO A 7 -0.28 8.70 -0.22
C PRO A 7 -1.56 8.23 0.48
N LEU A 8 -1.76 6.90 0.55
CA LEU A 8 -2.91 6.32 1.24
C LEU A 8 -2.94 6.73 2.73
N THR A 9 -4.12 7.12 3.19
CA THR A 9 -4.41 7.36 4.61
C THR A 9 -4.34 6.06 5.42
N GLU A 10 -4.18 6.17 6.74
CA GLU A 10 -4.22 4.98 7.63
C GLU A 10 -5.56 4.24 7.53
N GLN A 11 -6.68 4.95 7.41
CA GLN A 11 -7.99 4.34 7.26
C GLN A 11 -8.08 3.54 5.95
N GLN A 12 -7.62 4.09 4.83
CA GLN A 12 -7.62 3.37 3.56
C GLN A 12 -6.76 2.11 3.61
N ILE A 13 -5.59 2.17 4.25
CA ILE A 13 -4.73 0.99 4.44
C ILE A 13 -5.44 -0.05 5.31
N ALA A 14 -6.06 0.35 6.41
CA ALA A 14 -6.82 -0.54 7.29
C ALA A 14 -7.99 -1.20 6.55
N ASP A 15 -8.71 -0.46 5.73
CA ASP A 15 -9.84 -0.98 4.95
C ASP A 15 -9.39 -1.99 3.89
N ILE A 16 -8.27 -1.74 3.20
CA ILE A 16 -7.70 -2.69 2.24
C ILE A 16 -7.22 -3.95 2.98
N ASP A 17 -6.53 -3.79 4.10
CA ASP A 17 -6.04 -4.90 4.91
C ASP A 17 -7.18 -5.77 5.46
N ALA A 18 -8.28 -5.18 5.90
CA ALA A 18 -9.47 -5.91 6.34
C ALA A 18 -10.05 -6.75 5.19
N ARG A 19 -10.17 -6.18 3.98
CA ARG A 19 -10.63 -6.93 2.80
C ARG A 19 -9.68 -8.05 2.41
N ALA A 20 -8.37 -7.77 2.38
CA ALA A 20 -7.35 -8.75 2.01
C ALA A 20 -7.24 -9.89 3.03
N SER A 21 -7.45 -9.60 4.32
CA SER A 21 -7.43 -10.60 5.40
C SER A 21 -8.68 -11.47 5.40
N ALA A 22 -9.83 -10.93 5.02
CA ALA A 22 -11.09 -11.67 4.91
C ALA A 22 -11.20 -12.52 3.63
N ALA A 23 -10.43 -12.17 2.59
CA ALA A 23 -10.43 -12.90 1.33
C ALA A 23 -9.87 -14.33 1.48
N THR A 24 -10.38 -15.25 0.65
CA THR A 24 -9.84 -16.60 0.52
C THR A 24 -8.34 -16.55 0.24
N ASP A 25 -7.56 -17.35 0.96
CA ASP A 25 -6.11 -17.45 0.73
C ASP A 25 -5.77 -17.80 -0.71
N GLY A 26 -4.61 -17.33 -1.16
CA GLY A 26 -4.06 -17.60 -2.49
C GLY A 26 -2.91 -18.61 -2.44
N PRO A 27 -2.34 -18.99 -3.60
CA PRO A 27 -2.81 -18.58 -4.92
C PRO A 27 -4.17 -19.22 -5.27
N TRP A 28 -4.90 -18.59 -6.18
CA TRP A 28 -6.15 -19.13 -6.72
C TRP A 28 -5.83 -19.87 -8.01
N GLU A 29 -6.14 -21.15 -8.10
CA GLU A 29 -5.79 -21.99 -9.24
C GLU A 29 -7.04 -22.41 -10.02
N ARG A 30 -6.88 -22.67 -11.32
CA ARG A 30 -7.94 -23.25 -12.15
C ARG A 30 -8.28 -24.63 -11.63
N TYR A 31 -9.56 -24.90 -11.41
CA TYR A 31 -10.06 -26.17 -10.91
C TYR A 31 -11.11 -26.74 -11.88
N GLU A 32 -10.59 -27.34 -12.97
CA GLU A 32 -11.33 -27.74 -14.17
C GLU A 32 -12.51 -28.68 -13.92
N LYS A 33 -12.53 -29.39 -12.78
CA LYS A 33 -13.62 -30.27 -12.39
C LYS A 33 -14.98 -29.53 -12.31
N TYR A 34 -14.97 -28.23 -12.04
CA TYR A 34 -16.18 -27.39 -11.97
C TYR A 34 -16.33 -26.45 -13.18
N GLY A 35 -15.47 -26.60 -14.20
CA GLY A 35 -15.46 -25.80 -15.42
C GLY A 35 -14.08 -25.18 -15.73
N PRO A 36 -13.79 -24.85 -17.00
CA PRO A 36 -12.49 -24.33 -17.42
C PRO A 36 -12.17 -22.94 -16.81
N ASP A 37 -13.21 -22.18 -16.48
CA ASP A 37 -13.08 -20.81 -15.97
C ASP A 37 -13.22 -20.75 -14.44
N PHE A 38 -13.34 -21.88 -13.75
CA PHE A 38 -13.55 -21.90 -12.29
C PHE A 38 -12.22 -21.86 -11.54
N PHE A 39 -12.07 -20.90 -10.64
CA PHE A 39 -10.87 -20.70 -9.81
C PHE A 39 -11.17 -20.93 -8.34
N ALA A 40 -10.24 -21.60 -7.66
CA ALA A 40 -10.35 -21.94 -6.26
C ALA A 40 -8.99 -21.93 -5.56
N CYS A 41 -9.03 -21.74 -4.25
CA CYS A 41 -7.90 -22.10 -3.41
C CYS A 41 -8.04 -23.58 -3.03
N THR A 42 -7.06 -24.37 -3.42
CA THR A 42 -7.00 -25.83 -3.19
C THR A 42 -6.19 -26.19 -1.94
N SER A 43 -5.51 -25.21 -1.32
CA SER A 43 -4.73 -25.43 -0.10
C SER A 43 -5.64 -25.50 1.13
N GLY A 44 -5.80 -26.68 1.72
CA GLY A 44 -6.57 -26.85 2.96
C GLY A 44 -7.46 -28.09 2.97
N SER A 45 -8.36 -28.16 3.95
CA SER A 45 -9.22 -29.32 4.19
C SER A 45 -10.45 -29.40 3.28
N TYR A 46 -10.79 -28.32 2.56
CA TYR A 46 -11.89 -28.28 1.62
C TYR A 46 -11.62 -27.27 0.49
N LEU A 47 -12.29 -27.48 -0.65
CA LEU A 47 -12.19 -26.59 -1.81
C LEU A 47 -12.84 -25.24 -1.52
N ARG A 48 -12.10 -24.15 -1.65
CA ARG A 48 -12.61 -22.78 -1.48
C ARG A 48 -12.74 -22.10 -2.83
N GLY A 49 -13.93 -22.19 -3.42
CA GLY A 49 -14.24 -21.50 -4.67
C GLY A 49 -14.14 -20.00 -4.51
N VAL A 50 -13.49 -19.34 -5.48
CA VAL A 50 -13.30 -17.88 -5.48
C VAL A 50 -14.23 -17.25 -6.51
N GLY A 51 -14.34 -17.85 -7.70
CA GLY A 51 -15.20 -17.35 -8.75
C GLY A 51 -14.97 -18.03 -10.10
N THR A 52 -15.71 -17.55 -11.10
CA THR A 52 -15.52 -17.93 -12.50
C THR A 52 -14.98 -16.73 -13.26
N PHE A 53 -13.77 -16.84 -13.79
CA PHE A 53 -13.08 -15.76 -14.49
C PHE A 53 -12.81 -16.18 -15.93
N ASN A 54 -13.32 -15.39 -16.88
CA ASN A 54 -13.01 -15.55 -18.29
C ASN A 54 -12.01 -14.46 -18.68
N PHE A 55 -10.77 -14.87 -18.94
CA PHE A 55 -9.67 -13.99 -19.34
C PHE A 55 -9.58 -13.79 -20.86
N GLY A 56 -10.41 -14.47 -21.65
CA GLY A 56 -10.38 -14.44 -23.11
C GLY A 56 -9.20 -15.22 -23.70
N ASP A 57 -8.85 -14.86 -24.93
CA ASP A 57 -7.74 -15.46 -25.69
C ASP A 57 -6.63 -14.41 -25.93
N GLY A 58 -5.39 -14.89 -26.09
CA GLY A 58 -4.24 -14.05 -26.48
C GLY A 58 -3.23 -13.84 -25.35
N THR A 59 -2.17 -13.10 -25.65
CA THR A 59 -1.03 -12.91 -24.72
C THR A 59 -1.40 -12.15 -23.45
N ASP A 60 -2.41 -11.28 -23.53
CA ASP A 60 -2.87 -10.50 -22.38
C ASP A 60 -3.68 -11.36 -21.40
N ALA A 61 -4.38 -12.40 -21.89
CA ALA A 61 -5.18 -13.31 -21.08
C ALA A 61 -4.31 -14.10 -20.09
N ASP A 62 -3.16 -14.60 -20.54
CA ASP A 62 -2.21 -15.32 -19.67
C ASP A 62 -1.66 -14.40 -18.57
N ALA A 63 -1.39 -13.13 -18.89
CA ALA A 63 -0.88 -12.15 -17.94
C ALA A 63 -1.94 -11.72 -16.91
N ASP A 64 -3.18 -11.50 -17.36
CA ASP A 64 -4.31 -11.17 -16.49
C ASP A 64 -4.65 -12.33 -15.56
N GLU A 65 -4.62 -13.56 -16.08
CA GLU A 65 -4.80 -14.77 -15.27
C GLU A 65 -3.74 -14.82 -14.17
N GLU A 66 -2.46 -14.70 -14.53
CA GLU A 66 -1.35 -14.79 -13.57
C GLU A 66 -1.41 -13.71 -12.48
N PHE A 67 -1.80 -12.49 -12.85
CA PHE A 67 -2.02 -11.40 -11.90
C PHE A 67 -3.15 -11.72 -10.91
N VAL A 68 -4.30 -12.21 -11.40
CA VAL A 68 -5.45 -12.54 -10.55
C VAL A 68 -5.16 -13.73 -9.63
N LYS A 69 -4.42 -14.75 -10.08
CA LYS A 69 -4.04 -15.90 -9.26
C LYS A 69 -3.31 -15.50 -7.97
N HIS A 70 -2.46 -14.47 -8.07
CA HIS A 70 -1.59 -14.02 -6.98
C HIS A 70 -2.09 -12.78 -6.24
N ALA A 71 -3.19 -12.16 -6.71
CA ALA A 71 -3.66 -10.87 -6.25
C ALA A 71 -3.75 -10.75 -4.71
N VAL A 72 -4.29 -11.76 -4.01
CA VAL A 72 -4.42 -11.70 -2.54
C VAL A 72 -3.05 -11.75 -1.83
N GLN A 73 -2.10 -12.53 -2.34
CA GLN A 73 -0.75 -12.64 -1.76
C GLN A 73 0.02 -11.34 -2.00
N ASP A 74 -0.05 -10.81 -3.21
CA ASP A 74 0.63 -9.57 -3.59
C ASP A 74 0.08 -8.37 -2.83
N VAL A 75 -1.25 -8.24 -2.71
CA VAL A 75 -1.87 -7.16 -1.92
C VAL A 75 -1.42 -7.22 -0.46
N ARG A 76 -1.38 -8.41 0.16
CA ARG A 76 -0.90 -8.58 1.53
C ARG A 76 0.58 -8.21 1.67
N ALA A 77 1.43 -8.61 0.72
CA ALA A 77 2.84 -8.26 0.70
C ALA A 77 3.05 -6.74 0.55
N LEU A 78 2.33 -6.10 -0.37
CA LEU A 78 2.37 -4.66 -0.60
C LEU A 78 1.91 -3.86 0.61
N LEU A 79 0.86 -4.29 1.32
CA LEU A 79 0.44 -3.69 2.58
C LEU A 79 1.54 -3.78 3.65
N GLY A 80 2.26 -4.90 3.72
CA GLY A 80 3.42 -5.07 4.59
C GLY A 80 4.52 -4.04 4.27
N GLU A 81 4.84 -3.87 2.99
CA GLU A 81 5.84 -2.89 2.55
C GLU A 81 5.42 -1.44 2.80
N ILE A 82 4.15 -1.10 2.57
CA ILE A 82 3.62 0.24 2.90
C ILE A 82 3.80 0.54 4.40
N ARG A 83 3.45 -0.41 5.27
CA ARG A 83 3.61 -0.27 6.72
C ARG A 83 5.07 -0.09 7.11
N ARG A 84 5.97 -0.91 6.53
CA ARG A 84 7.43 -0.84 6.76
C ARG A 84 7.97 0.54 6.37
N LEU A 85 7.63 1.04 5.19
CA LEU A 85 8.07 2.33 4.68
C LEU A 85 7.54 3.49 5.54
N LYS A 86 6.27 3.45 5.97
CA LYS A 86 5.70 4.46 6.88
C LYS A 86 6.41 4.47 8.23
N ALA A 87 6.73 3.31 8.79
CA ALA A 87 7.48 3.20 10.03
C ALA A 87 8.91 3.78 9.90
N GLN A 88 9.62 3.45 8.81
CA GLN A 88 10.95 4.01 8.53
C GLN A 88 10.92 5.53 8.39
N ARG A 89 9.95 6.06 7.63
CA ARG A 89 9.75 7.50 7.48
C ARG A 89 9.51 8.19 8.83
N LYS A 90 8.61 7.63 9.66
CA LYS A 90 8.33 8.16 11.00
C LYS A 90 9.58 8.16 11.89
N TYR A 91 10.35 7.07 11.86
CA TYR A 91 11.60 6.96 12.61
C TYR A 91 12.60 8.05 12.19
N LEU A 92 12.84 8.20 10.88
CA LEU A 92 13.78 9.20 10.36
C LEU A 92 13.36 10.63 10.72
N ILE A 93 12.07 10.97 10.57
CA ILE A 93 11.55 12.29 10.98
C ILE A 93 11.80 12.53 12.48
N THR A 94 11.60 11.50 13.31
CA THR A 94 11.84 11.60 14.76
C THR A 94 13.32 11.82 15.07
N GLN A 95 14.23 11.12 14.39
CA GLN A 95 15.67 11.29 14.58
C GLN A 95 16.16 12.67 14.13
N LEU A 96 15.63 13.19 13.01
CA LEU A 96 15.93 14.54 12.54
C LEU A 96 15.46 15.59 13.56
N ALA A 97 14.21 15.49 14.02
CA ALA A 97 13.67 16.40 15.04
C ALA A 97 14.51 16.38 16.32
N LYS A 98 14.94 15.20 16.76
CA LYS A 98 15.83 15.06 17.92
C LYS A 98 17.17 15.75 17.70
N ARG A 99 17.81 15.53 16.54
CA ARG A 99 19.09 16.16 16.20
C ARG A 99 18.97 17.68 16.08
N ASP A 100 17.88 18.18 15.54
CA ASP A 100 17.63 19.61 15.40
C ASP A 100 17.43 20.26 16.77
N ALA A 101 16.73 19.58 17.69
CA ALA A 101 16.62 19.99 19.09
C ALA A 101 17.96 19.98 19.83
N GLU A 102 18.78 18.93 19.63
CA GLU A 102 20.11 18.82 20.26
C GLU A 102 21.10 19.88 19.72
N SER A 103 21.03 20.18 18.43
CA SER A 103 21.93 21.15 17.79
C SER A 103 21.48 22.61 17.95
N GLY A 104 20.22 22.84 18.33
CA GLY A 104 19.58 24.16 18.34
C GLY A 104 19.50 24.82 16.96
N ALA A 105 19.70 24.06 15.88
CA ALA A 105 19.74 24.59 14.52
C ALA A 105 18.36 25.10 14.08
N GLY A 106 17.29 24.39 14.45
CA GLY A 106 15.91 24.83 14.21
C GLY A 106 15.58 26.16 14.88
N ASP A 107 15.93 26.29 16.17
CA ASP A 107 15.70 27.52 16.93
C ASP A 107 16.48 28.72 16.37
N ARG A 108 17.73 28.49 15.92
CA ARG A 108 18.53 29.53 15.26
C ARG A 108 17.92 29.97 13.93
N ALA A 109 17.50 29.03 13.08
CA ALA A 109 16.86 29.33 11.81
C ALA A 109 15.54 30.09 12.00
N LEU A 110 14.74 29.72 13.01
CA LEU A 110 13.51 30.43 13.36
C LEU A 110 13.80 31.86 13.86
N ALA A 111 14.80 32.03 14.74
CA ALA A 111 15.19 33.34 15.24
C ALA A 111 15.76 34.27 14.16
N GLU A 112 16.38 33.72 13.11
CA GLU A 112 16.86 34.47 11.95
C GLU A 112 15.71 34.88 11.03
N PHE A 113 14.78 33.97 10.74
CA PHE A 113 13.58 34.27 9.96
C PHE A 113 12.73 35.38 10.60
N LEU A 114 12.48 35.30 11.90
CA LEU A 114 11.71 36.31 12.64
C LEU A 114 12.41 37.67 12.70
N ARG A 115 13.75 37.70 12.68
CA ARG A 115 14.53 38.95 12.58
C ARG A 115 14.48 39.59 11.19
N GLY A 116 14.11 38.83 10.16
CA GLY A 116 14.03 39.28 8.77
C GLY A 116 12.64 39.79 8.32
N GLN A 117 11.61 39.73 9.16
CA GLN A 117 10.34 40.40 8.86
C GLN A 117 10.46 41.90 9.22
N PRO A 118 10.41 42.81 8.24
CA PRO A 118 10.35 44.24 8.55
C PRO A 118 9.02 44.54 9.25
N ASP A 119 9.06 45.37 10.29
CA ASP A 119 7.86 45.90 10.93
C ASP A 119 6.94 46.48 9.86
N GLU A 120 5.69 45.97 9.79
CA GLU A 120 4.65 46.62 8.99
C GLU A 120 4.53 48.07 9.49
N PRO A 121 4.67 49.08 8.61
CA PRO A 121 4.50 50.46 9.01
C PRO A 121 3.07 50.62 9.51
N THR A 122 2.95 51.01 10.78
CA THR A 122 1.67 51.25 11.44
C THR A 122 0.98 52.42 10.75
N PRO A 123 -0.30 52.29 10.34
CA PRO A 123 -1.03 53.34 9.62
C PRO A 123 -1.29 54.59 10.46
#